data_AF-A0A523GJE8-F1
#
_entry.id   AF-A0A523GJE8-F1
#
_cell.length_a   1.000
_cell.length_b   1.000
_cell.length_c   1.000
_cell.angle_alpha   90.00
_cell.angle_beta   90.00
_cell.angle_gamma   90.00
#
_symmetry.space_group_name_H-M   'P 1'
#
loop_
_entity.id
_entity.type
_entity.pdbx_description
1 polymer ?
#
loop_
_entity_poly.entity_id
_entity_poly.type
_entity_poly.pdbx_seq_one_letter_code
_entity_poly.pdbx_strand_id
1 'polypeptide(L)'
;MFERSIFIITPLIRAVFRLCFLLATIGFTSAGYAQERAEIYLPSRVDSLVVSGGGPFLIRPFISPHSEVVNIDGVILSDEGYLLDYRTGFLELLGRNPEESGLLVISYEYIPISLTESLRKWPLVRKDERSSSQRRLTARRVAEDQRLYAGSTQLRRSG
;
A
#
# COMPACT_ATOMS: atom_id res chain seq x y z
N MET A 1 17.98 17.11 81.61
CA MET A 1 16.69 16.62 81.06
C MET A 1 16.47 17.36 79.74
N PHE A 2 16.16 16.64 78.65
CA PHE A 2 16.11 17.09 77.23
C PHE A 2 17.42 17.05 76.43
N GLU A 3 17.95 15.83 76.27
CA GLU A 3 18.64 15.45 75.04
C GLU A 3 17.81 14.35 74.36
N ARG A 4 17.88 14.28 73.01
CA ARG A 4 17.37 13.22 72.11
C ARG A 4 16.03 13.48 71.39
N SER A 5 16.02 14.43 70.44
CA SER A 5 14.93 14.52 69.44
C SER A 5 15.36 14.99 68.05
N ILE A 6 16.59 14.72 67.58
CA ILE A 6 17.02 15.14 66.23
C ILE A 6 17.89 14.04 65.58
N PHE A 7 17.34 12.88 65.25
CA PHE A 7 18.13 11.86 64.53
C PHE A 7 17.33 10.90 63.62
N ILE A 8 16.16 11.32 63.11
CA ILE A 8 15.31 10.42 62.29
C ILE A 8 14.98 10.97 60.89
N ILE A 9 15.26 12.23 60.57
CA ILE A 9 14.80 12.84 59.30
C ILE A 9 15.77 12.57 58.11
N THR A 10 17.04 12.24 58.38
CA THR A 10 18.10 12.17 57.37
C THR A 10 18.10 10.96 56.40
N PRO A 11 17.66 9.73 56.77
CA PRO A 11 17.73 8.61 55.83
C PRO A 11 16.59 8.62 54.79
N LEU A 12 15.43 9.21 55.12
CA LEU A 12 14.26 9.20 54.23
C LEU A 12 14.47 10.13 53.02
N ILE A 13 15.09 11.30 53.23
CA ILE A 13 15.36 12.29 52.17
C ILE A 13 16.39 11.75 51.16
N ARG A 14 17.38 10.96 51.63
CA ARG A 14 18.39 10.34 50.76
C ARG A 14 17.83 9.23 49.86
N ALA A 15 16.81 8.50 50.31
CA ALA A 15 16.17 7.44 49.53
C ALA A 15 15.30 8.01 48.40
N VAL A 16 14.55 9.08 48.65
CA VAL A 16 13.71 9.74 47.64
C VAL A 16 14.55 10.37 46.53
N PHE A 17 15.69 10.98 46.87
CA PHE A 17 16.60 11.57 45.88
C PHE A 17 17.24 10.53 44.95
N ARG A 18 17.55 9.32 45.43
CA ARG A 18 18.07 8.23 44.58
C ARG A 18 17.00 7.63 43.67
N LEU A 19 15.74 7.59 44.10
CA LEU A 19 14.63 7.08 43.29
C LEU A 19 14.32 8.03 42.10
N CYS A 20 14.35 9.34 42.31
CA CYS A 20 14.15 10.32 41.23
C CYS A 20 15.28 10.32 40.21
N PHE A 21 16.54 10.10 40.63
CA PHE A 21 17.67 10.07 39.69
C PHE A 21 17.68 8.81 38.80
N LEU A 22 17.13 7.70 39.30
CA LEU A 22 17.02 6.45 38.54
C LEU A 22 15.85 6.49 37.54
N LEU A 23 14.78 7.22 37.84
CA LEU A 23 13.69 7.46 36.90
C LEU A 23 14.05 8.50 35.80
N ALA A 24 14.94 9.45 36.10
CA ALA A 24 15.38 10.45 35.14
C ALA A 24 16.35 9.91 34.05
N THR A 25 16.95 8.73 34.24
CA THR A 25 17.87 8.12 33.26
C THR A 25 17.21 7.12 32.32
N ILE A 26 15.99 6.66 32.61
CA ILE A 26 15.21 5.79 31.70
C ILE A 26 14.47 6.61 30.63
N GLY A 27 14.42 7.94 30.78
CA GLY A 27 13.77 8.85 29.83
C GLY A 27 14.60 9.27 28.60
N PHE A 28 15.82 8.75 28.41
CA PHE A 28 16.69 9.16 27.31
C PHE A 28 16.56 8.22 26.09
N THR A 29 15.84 8.76 25.10
CA THR A 29 16.04 8.55 23.66
C THR A 29 15.80 7.14 23.12
N SER A 30 14.54 6.71 23.09
CA SER A 30 14.04 6.14 21.84
C SER A 30 13.91 7.31 20.85
N ALA A 31 15.03 7.68 20.22
CA ALA A 31 14.96 8.39 18.96
C ALA A 31 14.18 7.45 18.03
N GLY A 32 12.87 7.69 17.93
CA GLY A 32 12.01 7.00 17.01
C GLY A 32 12.57 7.28 15.64
N TYR A 33 13.35 6.35 15.11
CA TYR A 33 13.58 6.28 13.69
C TYR A 33 12.18 6.07 13.12
N ALA A 34 11.56 7.18 12.71
CA ALA A 34 10.43 7.17 11.82
C ALA A 34 10.98 6.50 10.56
N GLN A 35 10.90 5.18 10.55
CA GLN A 35 11.31 4.36 9.45
C GLN A 35 10.27 4.64 8.37
N GLU A 36 10.59 5.64 7.56
CA GLU A 36 9.90 5.95 6.32
C GLU A 36 9.92 4.66 5.52
N ARG A 37 8.85 3.87 5.66
CA ARG A 37 8.65 2.67 4.87
C ARG A 37 8.50 3.17 3.45
N ALA A 38 9.59 3.08 2.69
CA ALA A 38 9.53 3.26 1.26
C ALA A 38 8.48 2.26 0.74
N GLU A 39 7.32 2.78 0.31
CA GLU A 39 6.33 1.99 -0.41
C GLU A 39 7.02 1.52 -1.70
N ILE A 40 7.39 0.24 -1.74
CA ILE A 40 7.98 -0.36 -2.93
C ILE A 40 6.82 -0.64 -3.88
N TYR A 41 6.68 0.21 -4.89
CA TYR A 41 5.75 -0.01 -5.99
C TYR A 41 6.37 -0.98 -6.99
N LEU A 42 5.93 -2.23 -6.95
CA LEU A 42 6.26 -3.20 -7.99
C LEU A 42 5.44 -2.86 -9.26
N PRO A 43 5.98 -3.05 -10.48
CA PRO A 43 5.17 -2.93 -11.68
C PRO A 43 4.11 -4.03 -11.65
N SER A 44 2.83 -3.65 -11.75
CA SER A 44 1.73 -4.59 -11.91
C SER A 44 1.09 -4.46 -13.30
N ARG A 45 0.49 -5.54 -13.78
CA ARG A 45 -0.35 -5.60 -14.97
C ARG A 45 -1.62 -6.37 -14.65
N VAL A 46 -2.71 -6.04 -15.33
CA VAL A 46 -3.99 -6.75 -15.24
C VAL A 46 -4.03 -7.82 -16.32
N ASP A 47 -4.55 -9.01 -15.99
CA ASP A 47 -4.88 -10.07 -16.95
C ASP A 47 -6.22 -10.72 -16.56
N SER A 48 -6.83 -11.45 -17.50
CA SER A 48 -8.07 -12.18 -17.27
C SER A 48 -8.02 -13.57 -17.90
N LEU A 49 -8.40 -14.58 -17.13
CA LEU A 49 -8.66 -15.94 -17.62
C LEU A 49 -10.17 -16.11 -17.83
N VAL A 50 -10.55 -16.65 -18.98
CA VAL A 50 -11.93 -17.03 -19.30
C VAL A 50 -11.91 -18.48 -19.75
N VAL A 51 -12.61 -19.35 -19.03
CA VAL A 51 -12.56 -20.81 -19.25
C VAL A 51 -13.90 -21.45 -18.88
N SER A 52 -14.22 -22.55 -19.55
CA SER A 52 -15.38 -23.40 -19.23
C SER A 52 -14.91 -24.76 -18.72
N GLY A 53 -15.61 -25.32 -17.72
CA GLY A 53 -15.32 -26.65 -17.15
C GLY A 53 -14.75 -26.62 -15.73
N GLY A 54 -14.62 -27.80 -15.12
CA GLY A 54 -14.48 -27.99 -13.66
C GLY A 54 -13.13 -27.73 -12.99
N GLY A 55 -12.09 -27.42 -13.77
CA GLY A 55 -10.75 -27.17 -13.22
C GLY A 55 -10.02 -28.43 -12.70
N PRO A 56 -8.82 -28.28 -12.11
CA PRO A 56 -8.22 -27.04 -11.59
C PRO A 56 -7.74 -26.06 -12.66
N PHE A 57 -7.54 -24.80 -12.27
CA PHE A 57 -7.19 -23.72 -13.19
C PHE A 57 -5.78 -23.17 -12.91
N LEU A 58 -5.08 -22.79 -13.98
CA LEU A 58 -3.76 -22.20 -13.89
C LEU A 58 -3.78 -20.82 -14.54
N ILE A 59 -3.53 -19.79 -13.74
CA ILE A 59 -3.32 -18.42 -14.17
C ILE A 59 -1.83 -18.04 -14.05
N ARG A 60 -1.45 -16.81 -14.41
CA ARG A 60 -0.04 -16.41 -14.32
C ARG A 60 0.44 -16.43 -12.86
N PRO A 61 1.73 -16.77 -12.64
CA PRO A 61 2.33 -16.70 -11.31
C PRO A 61 2.59 -15.25 -10.86
N PHE A 62 2.94 -15.09 -9.58
CA PHE A 62 3.24 -13.79 -8.95
C PHE A 62 2.09 -12.80 -8.98
N ILE A 63 0.93 -13.28 -8.55
CA ILE A 63 -0.30 -12.50 -8.44
C ILE A 63 -0.21 -11.59 -7.22
N SER A 64 -0.70 -10.36 -7.35
CA SER A 64 -0.85 -9.46 -6.21
C SER A 64 -1.96 -9.99 -5.28
N PRO A 65 -1.69 -10.21 -3.98
CA PRO A 65 -2.70 -10.71 -3.05
C PRO A 65 -3.96 -9.85 -3.03
N HIS A 66 -5.14 -10.48 -3.01
CA HIS A 66 -6.46 -9.84 -2.98
C HIS A 66 -6.76 -8.92 -4.18
N SER A 67 -6.06 -9.09 -5.30
CA SER A 67 -6.34 -8.36 -6.54
C SER A 67 -7.29 -9.12 -7.47
N GLU A 68 -7.50 -10.39 -7.18
CA GLU A 68 -8.29 -11.29 -7.99
C GLU A 68 -9.80 -11.07 -7.78
N VAL A 69 -10.55 -11.21 -8.86
CA VAL A 69 -12.00 -11.25 -8.87
C VAL A 69 -12.40 -12.50 -9.62
N VAL A 70 -12.97 -13.46 -8.89
CA VAL A 70 -13.42 -14.75 -9.42
C VAL A 70 -14.92 -14.69 -9.65
N ASN A 71 -15.35 -14.94 -10.89
CA ASN A 71 -16.75 -14.90 -11.30
C ASN A 71 -17.13 -16.22 -11.98
N ILE A 72 -18.21 -16.84 -11.54
CA ILE A 72 -18.81 -18.03 -12.17
C ILE A 72 -20.23 -17.68 -12.60
N ASP A 73 -20.49 -17.75 -13.90
CA ASP A 73 -21.82 -17.52 -14.49
C ASP A 73 -22.48 -16.19 -14.04
N GLY A 74 -21.66 -15.15 -13.89
CA GLY A 74 -22.10 -13.82 -13.44
C GLY A 74 -22.08 -13.63 -11.92
N VAL A 75 -21.82 -14.68 -11.14
CA VAL A 75 -21.75 -14.61 -9.67
C VAL A 75 -20.30 -14.44 -9.22
N ILE A 76 -20.00 -13.33 -8.55
CA ILE A 76 -18.70 -13.09 -7.93
C ILE A 76 -18.59 -13.97 -6.67
N LEU A 77 -17.52 -14.74 -6.58
CA LEU A 77 -17.19 -15.55 -5.41
C LEU A 77 -16.43 -14.71 -4.38
N SER A 78 -16.67 -14.98 -3.10
CA SER A 78 -15.82 -14.50 -2.01
C SER A 78 -14.54 -15.35 -1.89
N ASP A 79 -13.55 -14.84 -1.16
CA ASP A 79 -12.28 -15.51 -0.85
C ASP A 79 -12.47 -16.90 -0.19
N GLU A 80 -13.63 -17.15 0.42
CA GLU A 80 -13.99 -18.45 1.03
C GLU A 80 -14.43 -19.49 -0.01
N GLY A 81 -14.77 -19.05 -1.23
CA GLY A 81 -15.27 -19.90 -2.32
C GLY A 81 -14.17 -20.50 -3.22
N TYR A 82 -12.90 -20.18 -2.98
CA TYR A 82 -11.78 -20.70 -3.75
C TYR A 82 -10.48 -20.68 -2.94
N LEU A 83 -9.49 -21.45 -3.40
CA LEU A 83 -8.10 -21.38 -2.97
C LEU A 83 -7.26 -20.89 -4.14
N LEU A 84 -6.41 -19.90 -3.89
CA LEU A 84 -5.47 -19.36 -4.87
C LEU A 84 -4.06 -19.35 -4.28
N ASP A 85 -3.14 -20.06 -4.93
CA ASP A 85 -1.71 -19.90 -4.66
C ASP A 85 -1.15 -18.76 -5.50
N TYR A 86 -0.98 -17.59 -4.87
CA TYR A 86 -0.45 -16.37 -5.48
C TYR A 86 0.94 -16.52 -6.12
N ARG A 87 1.73 -17.53 -5.70
CA ARG A 87 3.08 -17.75 -6.22
C ARG A 87 3.04 -18.54 -7.51
N THR A 88 2.21 -19.58 -7.57
CA THR A 88 2.14 -20.51 -8.71
C THR A 88 1.03 -20.16 -9.70
N GLY A 89 0.03 -19.40 -9.28
CA GLY A 89 -1.17 -19.10 -10.06
C GLY A 89 -2.17 -20.25 -10.10
N PHE A 90 -2.04 -21.25 -9.21
CA PHE A 90 -2.97 -22.36 -9.13
C PHE A 90 -4.24 -21.96 -8.39
N LEU A 91 -5.39 -22.14 -9.04
CA LEU A 91 -6.71 -21.84 -8.49
C LEU A 91 -7.60 -23.08 -8.45
N GLU A 92 -8.17 -23.32 -7.28
CA GLU A 92 -9.11 -24.41 -6.99
C GLU A 92 -10.40 -23.83 -6.41
N LEU A 93 -11.55 -24.26 -6.91
CA LEU A 93 -12.85 -23.79 -6.43
C LEU A 93 -13.33 -24.64 -5.26
N LEU A 94 -13.80 -24.00 -4.19
CA LEU A 94 -14.31 -24.67 -3.00
C LEU A 94 -15.84 -24.75 -3.05
N GLY A 95 -16.37 -25.97 -3.04
CA GLY A 95 -17.82 -26.21 -2.91
C GLY A 95 -18.67 -25.90 -4.13
N ARG A 96 -18.10 -25.36 -5.22
CA ARG A 96 -18.75 -25.22 -6.53
C ARG A 96 -17.84 -25.74 -7.62
N ASN A 97 -18.23 -26.86 -8.21
CA ASN A 97 -17.65 -27.29 -9.46
C ASN A 97 -18.55 -26.73 -10.57
N PRO A 98 -18.08 -25.80 -11.43
CA PRO A 98 -18.89 -25.35 -12.55
C PRO A 98 -19.24 -26.60 -13.37
N GLU A 99 -20.54 -26.76 -13.67
CA GLU A 99 -20.97 -27.80 -14.61
C GLU A 99 -20.20 -27.62 -15.93
N GLU A 100 -20.16 -28.63 -16.80
CA GLU A 100 -19.39 -28.57 -18.07
C GLU A 100 -19.73 -27.34 -18.94
N SER A 101 -20.88 -26.70 -18.71
CA SER A 101 -21.36 -25.48 -19.38
C SER A 101 -21.09 -24.16 -18.65
N GLY A 102 -20.60 -24.16 -17.41
CA GLY A 102 -20.38 -22.95 -16.62
C GLY A 102 -19.16 -22.15 -17.11
N LEU A 103 -19.30 -20.82 -17.17
CA LEU A 103 -18.23 -19.90 -17.56
C LEU A 103 -17.54 -19.33 -16.31
N LEU A 104 -16.28 -19.69 -16.12
CA LEU A 104 -15.39 -19.11 -15.13
C LEU A 104 -14.61 -17.94 -15.74
N VAL A 105 -14.69 -16.78 -15.09
CA VAL A 105 -13.93 -15.59 -15.42
C VAL A 105 -13.12 -15.16 -14.20
N ILE A 106 -11.80 -15.08 -14.33
CA ILE A 106 -10.91 -14.63 -13.26
C ILE A 106 -10.14 -13.42 -13.76
N SER A 107 -10.31 -12.26 -13.14
CA SER A 107 -9.49 -11.07 -13.42
C SER A 107 -8.53 -10.82 -12.27
N TYR A 108 -7.27 -10.49 -12.53
CA TYR A 108 -6.25 -10.39 -11.47
C TYR A 108 -5.11 -9.43 -11.87
N GLU A 109 -4.39 -8.91 -10.87
CA GLU A 109 -3.14 -8.20 -11.07
C GLU A 109 -1.93 -9.12 -10.85
N TYR A 110 -0.94 -9.07 -11.73
CA TYR A 110 0.30 -9.84 -11.61
C TYR A 110 1.54 -8.98 -11.80
N ILE A 111 2.65 -9.44 -11.24
CA ILE A 111 3.97 -8.82 -11.41
C ILE A 111 4.65 -9.49 -12.61
N PRO A 112 4.88 -8.76 -13.73
CA PRO A 112 5.53 -9.33 -14.90
C PRO A 112 7.03 -9.53 -14.61
N ILE A 113 7.40 -10.71 -14.11
CA ILE A 113 8.81 -11.09 -13.94
C ILE A 113 9.33 -11.61 -15.29
N SER A 114 9.74 -10.71 -16.16
CA SER A 114 10.59 -11.08 -17.31
C SER A 114 12.04 -11.15 -16.85
N LEU A 115 12.73 -12.26 -17.10
CA LEU A 115 14.18 -12.41 -16.86
C LEU A 115 14.99 -11.33 -17.58
N THR A 116 14.50 -10.86 -18.74
CA THR A 116 15.13 -9.79 -19.49
C THR A 116 14.90 -8.42 -18.82
N GLU A 117 13.77 -8.22 -18.16
CA GLU A 117 13.45 -6.98 -17.44
C GLU A 117 14.02 -6.93 -16.02
N SER A 118 14.30 -8.09 -15.39
CA SER A 118 14.88 -8.17 -14.04
C SER A 118 16.35 -7.75 -13.97
N LEU A 119 17.05 -7.69 -15.12
CA LEU A 119 18.40 -7.12 -15.23
C LEU A 119 18.40 -5.59 -15.26
N ARG A 120 17.24 -4.95 -15.43
CA ARG A 120 17.15 -3.50 -15.39
C ARG A 120 17.07 -3.07 -13.92
N LYS A 121 17.98 -2.20 -13.45
CA LYS A 121 17.83 -1.55 -12.14
C LYS A 121 16.51 -0.79 -12.14
N TRP A 122 15.62 -1.13 -11.20
CA TRP A 122 14.34 -0.44 -11.06
C TRP A 122 14.61 0.96 -10.49
N PRO A 123 14.09 2.03 -11.11
CA PRO A 123 14.23 3.35 -10.54
C PRO A 123 13.46 3.39 -9.23
N LEU A 124 14.16 3.68 -8.13
CA LEU A 124 13.52 4.02 -6.86
C LEU A 124 12.81 5.37 -7.07
N VAL A 125 11.54 5.32 -7.47
CA VAL A 125 10.73 6.54 -7.60
C VAL A 125 10.45 7.05 -6.20
N ARG A 126 11.15 8.10 -5.79
CA ARG A 126 10.83 8.83 -4.56
C ARG A 126 9.47 9.49 -4.71
N LYS A 127 8.63 9.38 -3.68
CA LYS A 127 7.23 9.85 -3.63
C LYS A 127 7.06 11.33 -4.03
N ASP A 128 8.14 12.11 -3.93
CA ASP A 128 8.16 13.55 -4.20
C ASP A 128 8.10 13.91 -5.71
N GLU A 129 8.45 12.98 -6.61
CA GLU A 129 8.53 13.26 -8.05
C GLU A 129 7.18 13.13 -8.77
N ARG A 130 6.26 12.30 -8.26
CA ARG A 130 4.90 12.22 -8.83
C ARG A 130 4.09 13.48 -8.57
N SER A 131 4.20 14.07 -7.38
CA SER A 131 3.48 15.31 -7.01
C SER A 131 3.89 16.51 -7.87
N SER A 132 5.18 16.65 -8.17
CA SER A 132 5.71 17.75 -8.99
C SER A 132 5.40 17.59 -10.47
N SER A 133 5.43 16.35 -10.99
CA SER A 133 5.09 16.03 -12.38
C SER A 133 3.59 16.26 -12.66
N GLN A 134 2.72 15.81 -11.76
CA GLN A 134 1.27 16.00 -11.89
C GLN A 134 0.87 17.47 -11.72
N ARG A 135 1.49 18.21 -10.78
CA ARG A 135 1.29 19.67 -10.64
C ARG A 135 1.71 20.43 -11.90
N ARG A 136 2.81 20.05 -12.55
CA ARG A 136 3.26 20.68 -13.82
C ARG A 136 2.27 20.42 -14.97
N LEU A 137 1.73 19.21 -15.08
CA LEU A 137 0.74 18.89 -16.12
C LEU A 137 -0.59 19.62 -15.89
N THR A 138 -1.05 19.72 -14.65
CA THR A 138 -2.27 20.47 -14.31
C THR A 138 -2.08 21.97 -14.51
N ALA A 139 -0.93 22.54 -14.07
CA ALA A 139 -0.62 23.95 -14.29
C ALA A 139 -0.55 24.31 -15.78
N ARG A 140 -0.02 23.42 -16.62
CA ARG A 140 0.02 23.62 -18.07
C ARG A 140 -1.36 23.60 -18.70
N ARG A 141 -2.24 22.67 -18.32
CA ARG A 141 -3.63 22.63 -18.79
C ARG A 141 -4.41 23.89 -18.38
N VAL A 142 -4.26 24.34 -17.14
CA VAL A 142 -4.90 25.57 -16.65
C VAL A 142 -4.40 26.80 -17.43
N ALA A 143 -3.11 26.87 -17.76
CA ALA A 143 -2.57 27.96 -18.57
C ALA A 143 -3.03 27.93 -20.04
N GLU A 144 -3.23 26.74 -20.63
CA GLU A 144 -3.80 26.59 -21.98
C GLU A 144 -5.29 26.98 -22.02
N ASP A 145 -6.07 26.56 -21.04
CA ASP A 145 -7.48 26.95 -20.93
C ASP A 145 -7.64 28.46 -20.76
N GLN A 146 -6.83 29.11 -19.92
CA GLN A 146 -6.87 30.56 -19.75
C GLN A 146 -6.54 31.34 -21.03
N ARG A 147 -5.67 30.81 -21.91
CA ARG A 147 -5.39 31.43 -23.21
C ARG A 147 -6.58 31.36 -24.17
N LEU A 148 -7.31 30.24 -24.14
CA LEU A 148 -8.51 30.06 -24.97
C LEU A 148 -9.63 31.04 -24.55
N TYR A 149 -9.78 31.30 -23.25
CA TYR A 149 -10.75 32.29 -22.75
C TYR A 149 -10.30 33.75 -22.94
N ALA A 150 -9.00 34.06 -22.89
CA ALA A 150 -8.50 35.42 -23.14
C ALA A 150 -8.62 35.83 -24.63
N GLY A 151 -8.58 34.90 -25.57
CA GLY A 151 -8.73 35.18 -27.01
C GLY A 151 -10.15 35.53 -27.45
N SER A 152 -11.18 35.11 -26.70
CA SER A 152 -12.59 35.31 -27.09
C SER A 152 -13.17 36.68 -26.71
N THR A 153 -12.47 37.47 -25.88
CA THR A 153 -12.93 38.80 -25.45
C THR A 153 -12.51 39.93 -26.40
N GLN A 154 -11.58 39.70 -27.34
CA GLN A 154 -11.17 40.73 -28.31
C GLN A 154 -12.07 40.86 -29.54
N LEU A 155 -12.98 39.90 -29.79
CA LEU A 155 -13.86 39.91 -30.96
C LEU A 155 -15.14 40.76 -30.79
N ARG A 156 -15.35 41.40 -29.64
CA ARG A 156 -16.60 42.11 -29.34
C ARG A 156 -16.50 43.64 -29.29
N ARG A 157 -15.36 44.22 -29.69
CA ARG A 157 -15.12 45.69 -29.65
C ARG A 157 -14.99 46.39 -31.00
N SER A 158 -15.19 45.68 -32.11
CA SER A 158 -15.29 46.26 -33.45
C SER A 158 -16.74 46.18 -33.95
N GLY A 159 -17.57 47.09 -33.47
CA GLY A 159 -18.96 47.30 -33.90
C GLY A 159 -19.42 48.66 -33.44
#